data_AF-A0A2D9DK08-F1
#
_entry.id   AF-A0A2D9DK08-F1
#
_cell.length_a   1.000
_cell.length_b   1.000
_cell.length_c   1.000
_cell.angle_alpha   90.00
_cell.angle_beta   90.00
_cell.angle_gamma   90.00
#
_symmetry.space_group_name_H-M   'P 1'
#
loop_
_entity.id
_entity.type
_entity.pdbx_description
1 polymer ?
#
loop_
_entity_poly.entity_id
_entity_poly.type
_entity_poly.pdbx_seq_one_letter_code
_entity_poly.pdbx_strand_id
1 'polypeptide(L)' 'MKKHYPLRNDLALTFLLILCVYSFGILDLSAQVGIGTANPDPSAILHIQSTNKGVLLPKVDLQNLTD' A
#
# COMPACT_ATOMS: atom_id res chain seq x y z
N MET A 1 27.04 22.76 -34.10
CA MET A 1 27.91 21.83 -33.35
C MET A 1 27.05 20.75 -32.72
N LYS A 2 27.16 19.49 -33.16
CA LYS A 2 26.47 18.36 -32.51
C LYS A 2 27.31 17.99 -31.29
N LYS A 3 26.79 18.19 -30.08
CA LYS A 3 27.46 17.72 -28.86
C LYS A 3 27.59 16.20 -28.96
N HIS A 4 28.80 15.70 -29.14
CA HIS A 4 29.09 14.28 -29.20
C HIS A 4 29.22 13.79 -27.76
N TYR A 5 28.12 13.28 -27.21
CA TYR A 5 28.14 12.68 -25.89
C TYR A 5 28.86 11.32 -25.97
N PRO A 6 29.76 11.00 -25.02
CA PRO A 6 30.52 9.76 -25.06
C PRO A 6 29.62 8.57 -24.71
N LEU A 7 29.66 7.52 -25.54
CA LEU A 7 28.87 6.28 -25.45
C LEU A 7 28.84 5.62 -24.04
N ARG A 8 29.88 5.83 -23.23
CA ARG A 8 29.98 5.32 -21.85
C ARG A 8 29.02 6.01 -20.88
N ASN A 9 28.64 7.25 -21.13
CA ASN A 9 27.69 8.01 -20.31
C ASN A 9 26.23 7.71 -20.68
N ASP A 10 25.97 7.28 -21.93
CA ASP A 10 24.63 6.92 -22.40
C ASP A 10 24.14 5.58 -21.80
N LEU A 11 25.04 4.59 -21.64
CA LEU A 11 24.72 3.32 -20.97
C LEU A 11 24.41 3.52 -19.47
N ALA A 12 25.21 4.36 -18.81
CA ALA A 12 24.99 4.70 -17.41
C ALA A 12 23.67 5.47 -17.20
N LEU A 13 23.36 6.39 -18.12
CA LEU A 13 22.10 7.14 -18.10
C LEU A 13 20.89 6.23 -18.31
N THR A 14 20.96 5.30 -19.25
CA THR A 14 19.88 4.33 -19.49
C THR A 14 19.67 3.39 -18.31
N PHE A 15 20.74 2.90 -17.67
CA PHE A 15 20.64 2.13 -16.42
C PHE A 15 19.99 2.93 -15.28
N LEU A 16 20.37 4.20 -15.13
CA LEU A 16 19.82 5.09 -14.11
C LEU A 16 18.33 5.38 -14.33
N LEU A 17 17.91 5.55 -15.59
CA LEU A 17 16.50 5.71 -15.94
C LEU A 17 15.68 4.45 -15.66
N ILE A 18 16.21 3.25 -15.96
CA ILE A 18 15.55 1.98 -15.63
C ILE A 18 15.41 1.81 -14.11
N LEU A 19 16.47 2.11 -13.36
CA LEU A 19 16.44 2.08 -11.89
C LEU A 19 15.39 3.05 -11.33
N CYS A 20 15.33 4.27 -11.88
CA CYS A 20 14.38 5.31 -11.47
C CYS A 20 12.92 4.85 -11.70
N VAL A 21 12.63 4.29 -12.88
CA VAL A 21 11.30 3.73 -13.20
C VAL A 21 10.95 2.56 -12.28
N TYR A 22 11.89 1.66 -11.99
CA TYR A 22 11.66 0.54 -11.08
C TYR A 22 11.43 0.99 -9.62
N SER A 23 12.13 2.04 -9.18
CA SER A 23 11.96 2.61 -7.83
C SER A 23 10.63 3.34 -7.62
N PHE A 24 10.02 3.88 -8.69
CA PHE A 24 8.76 4.61 -8.62
C PHE A 24 7.51 3.73 -8.85
N GLY A 25 7.69 2.53 -9.39
CA GLY A 25 6.60 1.65 -9.86
C GLY A 25 5.84 0.88 -8.77
N ILE A 26 6.15 1.06 -7.48
CA ILE A 26 5.54 0.27 -6.39
C ILE A 26 5.18 1.16 -5.19
N LEU A 27 4.53 2.30 -5.42
CA LEU A 27 4.13 3.23 -4.35
C LEU A 27 2.63 3.16 -4.02
N ASP A 28 2.04 1.97 -3.96
CA ASP A 28 0.72 1.79 -3.34
C ASP A 28 0.91 1.47 -1.85
N LEU A 29 1.44 2.43 -1.09
CA LEU A 29 1.53 2.35 0.38
C LEU A 29 0.15 2.57 0.99
N SER A 30 -0.68 1.53 0.96
CA SER A 30 -2.00 1.53 1.54
C SER A 30 -1.94 1.00 2.98
N ALA A 31 -2.32 1.81 3.96
CA ALA A 31 -2.30 1.43 5.39
C ALA A 31 -3.64 0.83 5.88
N GLN A 32 -4.63 0.69 5.00
CA GLN A 32 -5.93 0.15 5.36
C GLN A 32 -5.90 -1.37 5.54
N VAL A 33 -6.76 -1.84 6.45
CA VAL A 33 -6.88 -3.27 6.77
C VAL A 33 -8.09 -3.85 6.05
N GLY A 34 -7.88 -4.89 5.25
CA GLY A 34 -8.95 -5.71 4.66
C GLY A 34 -9.09 -7.03 5.38
N ILE A 35 -10.31 -7.39 5.78
CA ILE A 35 -10.62 -8.73 6.31
C ILE A 35 -11.72 -9.35 5.44
N GLY A 36 -11.40 -10.45 4.75
CA GLY A 36 -12.33 -11.11 3.82
C GLY A 36 -12.48 -10.40 2.46
N THR A 37 -11.66 -9.38 2.18
CA THR A 37 -11.57 -8.72 0.87
C THR A 37 -10.10 -8.41 0.53
N ALA A 38 -9.71 -8.62 -0.74
CA ALA A 38 -8.41 -8.21 -1.27
C ALA A 38 -8.40 -6.75 -1.75
N ASN A 39 -9.59 -6.15 -1.90
CA ASN A 39 -9.78 -4.76 -2.29
C ASN A 39 -10.61 -4.05 -1.21
N PRO A 40 -9.96 -3.59 -0.13
CA PRO A 40 -10.60 -2.71 0.84
C PRO A 40 -11.19 -1.47 0.15
N ASP A 41 -12.26 -0.93 0.72
CA ASP A 41 -12.83 0.30 0.20
C ASP A 41 -11.82 1.44 0.43
N PRO A 42 -11.49 2.27 -0.56
CA PRO A 42 -10.48 3.32 -0.42
C PRO A 42 -10.79 4.35 0.67
N SER A 43 -12.08 4.50 1.04
CA SER A 43 -12.53 5.42 2.10
C SER A 43 -12.49 4.79 3.50
N ALA A 44 -12.24 3.48 3.62
CA ALA A 44 -12.28 2.76 4.87
C ALA A 44 -10.87 2.51 5.44
N ILE A 45 -10.68 2.81 6.73
CA ILE A 45 -9.47 2.39 7.47
C ILE A 45 -9.47 0.87 7.70
N LEU A 46 -10.65 0.28 7.90
CA LEU A 46 -10.87 -1.15 8.06
C LEU A 46 -12.12 -1.56 7.25
N HIS A 47 -11.96 -2.45 6.27
CA HIS A 47 -13.07 -3.03 5.50
C HIS A 47 -13.18 -4.52 5.82
N ILE A 48 -14.32 -4.94 6.38
CA ILE A 48 -14.63 -6.34 6.65
C ILE A 48 -15.76 -6.78 5.74
N GLN A 49 -15.57 -7.86 4.98
CA GLN A 49 -16.58 -8.42 4.09
C GLN A 49 -16.80 -9.91 4.39
N SER A 50 -18.06 -10.30 4.56
CA SER A 50 -18.50 -11.70 4.68
C SER A 50 -19.99 -11.80 4.35
N THR A 51 -20.41 -12.90 3.72
CA THR A 51 -21.83 -13.14 3.39
C THR A 51 -22.61 -13.85 4.51
N ASN A 52 -21.90 -14.45 5.48
CA ASN A 52 -22.50 -15.33 6.49
C ASN A 52 -21.86 -15.22 7.89
N LYS A 53 -21.05 -14.19 8.13
CA LYS A 53 -20.44 -13.91 9.45
C LYS A 53 -20.63 -12.44 9.80
N GLY A 54 -20.81 -12.16 11.09
CA GLY A 54 -20.77 -10.80 11.65
C GLY A 54 -19.42 -10.46 12.25
N VAL A 55 -19.29 -9.24 12.78
CA VAL A 55 -18.12 -8.79 13.54
C VAL A 55 -18.42 -8.91 15.03
N LEU A 56 -17.58 -9.64 15.77
CA LEU A 56 -17.63 -9.62 17.23
C LEU A 56 -16.68 -8.53 17.73
N LEU A 57 -17.24 -7.44 18.23
CA LEU A 57 -16.45 -6.37 18.86
C LEU A 57 -15.88 -6.85 20.20
N PRO A 58 -14.78 -6.23 20.69
CA PRO A 58 -14.24 -6.53 22.01
C PRO A 58 -15.33 -6.48 23.07
N LYS A 59 -15.45 -7.57 23.84
CA LYS A 59 -16.32 -7.65 25.00
C LYS A 59 -15.50 -7.27 26.22
N VAL A 60 -16.01 -6.33 27.00
CA VAL A 60 -15.45 -5.97 28.30
C VAL A 60 -16.36 -6.55 29.38
N ASP A 61 -15.77 -7.22 30.36
CA ASP A 61 -16.52 -7.67 31.52
C ASP A 61 -16.78 -6.49 32.45
N LEU A 62 -18.03 -6.32 32.87
CA LEU A 62 -18.42 -5.31 33.86
C LEU A 62 -17.78 -5.69 35.20
N GLN A 63 -16.74 -4.97 35.59
CA GLN A 63 -16.05 -5.21 36.86
C GLN A 63 -16.87 -4.73 38.07
N ASN A 64 -17.71 -3.71 37.89
CA ASN A 64 -18.67 -3.24 38.88
C ASN A 64 -19.92 -2.69 38.16
N LEU A 65 -21.09 -2.87 38.77
CA LEU A 65 -22.38 -2.38 38.26
C LEU A 65 -22.72 -0.97 38.75
N THR A 66 -21.83 -0.35 39.53
CA THR A 66 -22.03 0.97 40.14
C THR A 66 -20.67 1.63 40.21
N ASP A 67 -20.56 2.80 39.60
CA ASP A 67 -19.54 3.80 39.93
C ASP A 67 -20.01 4.54 41.19
#